data_AF-A0A960FXU5-F1
#
_entry.id   AF-A0A960FXU5-F1
#
_cell.length_a   1.000
_cell.length_b   1.000
_cell.length_c   1.000
_cell.angle_alpha   90.00
_cell.angle_beta   90.00
_cell.angle_gamma   90.00
#
_symmetry.space_group_name_H-M   'P 1'
#
loop_
_entity.id
_entity.type
_entity.pdbx_description
1 polymer ?
#
loop_
_entity_poly.entity_id
_entity_poly.type
_entity_poly.pdbx_seq_one_letter_code
_entity_poly.pdbx_strand_id
1 'polypeptide(L)'
;DDRTVVLYAPTTEGDRPSMRYSSLASHGVAMMQALLASPRHRVIFRPHARTGLFSEEHAAAREQIDAMIAAANITDPSAGHLSDKTATFDWQLQAADVCIADVSAVVIDWLTTGKPIVVTKPTNPAAPVPTEGFIASIELLSKKRAGDIVTILDEAATDESQAEQRRTWTYYYFGDTTPGAATRAWLDACRRVRAERDEWLGHHDVTAADPNLPAEPHRIVNDIQELDIES
;
A
#
# COMPACT_ATOMS: atom_id res chain seq x y z
N ASP A 1 10.31 23.38 2.95
CA ASP A 1 9.93 24.44 2.01
C ASP A 1 8.42 24.44 1.73
N ASP A 2 7.61 23.99 2.71
CA ASP A 2 6.14 23.96 2.72
C ASP A 2 5.44 23.28 1.53
N ARG A 3 6.19 22.62 0.65
CA ARG A 3 5.63 21.82 -0.44
C ARG A 3 5.07 20.51 0.11
N THR A 4 3.88 20.15 -0.35
CA THR A 4 3.32 18.81 -0.15
C THR A 4 4.10 17.81 -0.99
N VAL A 5 4.66 16.78 -0.34
CA VAL A 5 5.44 15.74 -1.01
C VAL A 5 4.49 14.62 -1.45
N VAL A 6 4.35 14.45 -2.77
CA VAL A 6 3.49 13.46 -3.41
C VAL A 6 4.32 12.26 -3.84
N LEU A 7 4.02 11.07 -3.31
CA LEU A 7 4.56 9.81 -3.82
C LEU A 7 3.65 9.27 -4.92
N TYR A 8 4.18 9.09 -6.13
CA TYR A 8 3.49 8.34 -7.19
C TYR A 8 4.18 6.99 -7.42
N ALA A 9 3.49 5.90 -7.10
CA ALA A 9 4.01 4.54 -7.12
C ALA A 9 3.13 3.59 -7.96
N PRO A 10 3.23 3.63 -9.31
CA PRO A 10 2.46 2.75 -10.17
C PRO A 10 3.00 1.31 -10.19
N THR A 11 2.12 0.34 -10.43
CA THR A 11 2.50 -1.06 -10.66
C THR A 11 3.19 -1.25 -12.02
N THR A 12 3.75 -2.43 -12.25
CA THR A 12 4.15 -2.85 -13.61
C THR A 12 2.93 -2.99 -14.53
N GLU A 13 3.19 -3.04 -15.84
CA GLU A 13 2.21 -3.25 -16.89
C GLU A 13 1.38 -4.54 -16.75
N GLY A 14 1.87 -5.54 -16.00
CA GLY A 14 1.27 -6.86 -15.88
C GLY A 14 1.51 -7.76 -17.10
N ASP A 15 1.92 -9.00 -16.87
CA ASP A 15 2.19 -9.98 -17.94
C ASP A 15 0.91 -10.61 -18.50
N ARG A 16 -0.21 -10.53 -17.78
CA ARG A 16 -1.54 -11.03 -18.17
C ARG A 16 -2.62 -9.98 -17.96
N PRO A 17 -3.73 -10.00 -18.72
CA PRO A 17 -4.81 -9.01 -18.60
C PRO A 17 -5.32 -8.76 -17.18
N SER A 18 -5.43 -9.80 -16.35
CA SER A 18 -5.87 -9.70 -14.96
C SER A 18 -4.86 -9.05 -14.00
N MET A 19 -3.65 -8.78 -14.46
CA MET A 19 -2.60 -8.09 -13.70
C MET A 19 -2.31 -6.68 -14.25
N ARG A 20 -3.07 -6.21 -15.25
CA ARG A 20 -2.84 -4.90 -15.89
C ARG A 20 -3.48 -3.77 -15.10
N TYR A 21 -2.95 -3.54 -13.90
CA TYR A 21 -3.39 -2.49 -12.99
C TYR A 21 -2.76 -1.13 -13.26
N SER A 22 -1.63 -1.09 -13.96
CA SER A 22 -0.79 0.10 -14.02
C SER A 22 -1.51 1.33 -14.53
N SER A 23 -1.42 2.41 -13.76
CA SER A 23 -1.86 3.73 -14.21
C SER A 23 -0.83 4.47 -15.03
N LEU A 24 0.40 3.95 -15.15
CA LEU A 24 1.53 4.72 -15.69
C LEU A 24 1.27 5.24 -17.10
N ALA A 25 0.88 4.35 -18.02
CA ALA A 25 0.59 4.72 -19.40
C ALA A 25 -0.73 5.50 -19.53
N SER A 26 -1.74 5.14 -18.72
CA SER A 26 -3.11 5.61 -18.90
C SER A 26 -3.45 6.91 -18.17
N HIS A 27 -2.79 7.19 -17.04
CA HIS A 27 -3.02 8.34 -16.16
C HIS A 27 -1.72 9.13 -15.93
N GLY A 28 -0.60 8.42 -15.80
CA GLY A 28 0.65 8.93 -15.24
C GLY A 28 1.14 10.23 -15.87
N VAL A 29 1.19 10.30 -17.20
CA VAL A 29 1.67 11.51 -17.91
C VAL A 29 0.81 12.73 -17.57
N ALA A 30 -0.52 12.60 -17.61
CA ALA A 30 -1.43 13.71 -17.31
C ALA A 30 -1.35 14.14 -15.83
N MET A 31 -1.28 13.18 -14.90
CA MET A 31 -1.11 13.49 -13.48
C MET A 31 0.20 14.22 -13.22
N MET A 32 1.30 13.73 -13.80
CA MET A 32 2.63 14.32 -13.63
C MET A 32 2.74 15.70 -14.26
N GLN A 33 2.07 15.95 -15.39
CA GLN A 33 2.00 17.28 -16.00
C GLN A 33 1.35 18.29 -15.03
N ALA A 34 0.21 17.94 -14.44
CA ALA A 34 -0.49 18.78 -13.49
C ALA A 34 0.31 19.00 -12.20
N LEU A 35 0.91 17.94 -11.65
CA LEU A 35 1.71 18.00 -10.42
C LEU A 35 2.96 18.88 -10.59
N LEU A 36 3.71 18.70 -11.68
CA LEU A 36 4.94 19.46 -11.92
C LEU A 36 4.68 20.92 -12.30
N ALA A 37 3.48 21.23 -12.81
CA ALA A 37 3.06 22.62 -13.03
C ALA A 37 2.69 23.35 -11.73
N SER A 38 2.47 22.62 -10.63
CA SER A 38 2.08 23.20 -9.34
C SER A 38 3.29 23.52 -8.47
N PRO A 39 3.53 24.80 -8.11
CA PRO A 39 4.66 25.18 -7.24
C PRO A 39 4.52 24.67 -5.80
N ARG A 40 3.31 24.26 -5.39
CA ARG A 40 3.00 23.71 -4.05
C ARG A 40 3.45 22.26 -3.84
N HIS A 41 3.87 21.56 -4.89
CA HIS A 41 4.09 20.12 -4.82
C HIS A 41 5.54 19.75 -5.11
N ARG A 42 6.06 18.79 -4.35
CA ARG A 42 7.28 18.02 -4.67
C ARG A 42 6.83 16.60 -5.02
N VAL A 43 7.43 15.98 -6.02
CA VAL A 43 7.03 14.62 -6.45
C VAL A 43 8.15 13.64 -6.21
N ILE A 44 7.82 12.48 -5.66
CA ILE A 44 8.64 11.27 -5.64
C ILE A 44 7.97 10.29 -6.61
N PHE A 45 8.49 10.18 -7.83
CA PHE A 45 8.02 9.21 -8.81
C PHE A 45 8.82 7.91 -8.69
N ARG A 46 8.14 6.84 -8.30
CA ARG A 46 8.74 5.53 -8.01
C ARG A 46 8.02 4.43 -8.79
N PRO A 47 8.31 4.22 -10.08
CA PRO A 47 7.80 3.07 -10.79
C PRO A 47 8.53 1.81 -10.34
N HIS A 48 7.91 0.67 -10.61
CA HIS A 48 8.54 -0.60 -10.40
C HIS A 48 9.78 -0.78 -11.29
N ALA A 49 10.84 -1.44 -10.78
CA ALA A 49 12.10 -1.63 -11.52
C ALA A 49 11.96 -2.44 -12.82
N ARG A 50 10.85 -3.18 -12.95
CA ARG A 50 10.49 -3.99 -14.13
C ARG A 50 9.52 -3.28 -15.09
N THR A 51 9.12 -2.05 -14.81
CA THR A 51 8.20 -1.30 -15.66
C THR A 51 8.80 -1.10 -17.05
N GLY A 52 8.02 -1.42 -18.07
CA GLY A 52 8.42 -1.25 -19.48
C GLY A 52 9.17 -2.43 -20.08
N LEU A 53 9.37 -3.53 -19.34
CA LEU A 53 10.00 -4.75 -19.88
C LEU A 53 9.10 -5.51 -20.86
N PHE A 54 7.79 -5.40 -20.72
CA PHE A 54 6.78 -6.13 -21.50
C PHE A 54 5.79 -5.20 -22.21
N SER A 55 5.98 -3.88 -22.11
CA SER A 55 5.12 -2.89 -22.76
C SER A 55 5.92 -1.65 -23.15
N GLU A 56 6.06 -1.43 -24.47
CA GLU A 56 6.68 -0.23 -25.03
C GLU A 56 5.93 1.04 -24.60
N GLU A 57 4.60 0.97 -24.47
CA GLU A 57 3.78 2.08 -24.00
C GLU A 57 4.14 2.50 -22.57
N HIS A 58 4.38 1.53 -21.67
CA HIS A 58 4.79 1.82 -20.29
C HIS A 58 6.25 2.30 -20.21
N ALA A 59 7.12 1.76 -21.06
CA ALA A 59 8.49 2.23 -21.20
C ALA A 59 8.52 3.71 -21.64
N ALA A 60 7.77 4.05 -22.68
CA ALA A 60 7.64 5.41 -23.20
C ALA A 60 7.05 6.37 -22.15
N ALA A 61 6.00 5.96 -21.43
CA ALA A 61 5.41 6.77 -20.37
C ALA A 61 6.39 7.02 -19.21
N ARG A 62 7.17 6.01 -18.79
CA ARG A 62 8.25 6.18 -17.80
C ARG A 62 9.29 7.18 -18.29
N GLU A 63 9.81 7.00 -19.50
CA GLU A 63 10.83 7.88 -20.07
C GLU A 63 10.33 9.32 -20.15
N GLN A 64 9.09 9.51 -20.60
CA GLN A 64 8.46 10.82 -20.69
C GLN A 64 8.35 11.50 -19.32
N ILE A 65 7.90 10.78 -18.29
CA ILE A 65 7.80 11.34 -16.93
C ILE A 65 9.18 11.65 -16.36
N ASP A 66 10.18 10.79 -16.56
CA ASP A 66 11.56 11.05 -16.13
C ASP A 66 12.12 12.33 -16.79
N ALA A 67 11.86 12.52 -18.09
CA ALA A 67 12.24 13.73 -18.81
C ALA A 67 11.52 14.98 -18.28
N MET A 68 10.22 14.87 -17.97
CA MET A 68 9.43 15.96 -17.38
C MET A 68 9.98 16.37 -16.00
N ILE A 69 10.32 15.40 -15.15
CA ILE A 69 10.95 15.65 -13.84
C ILE A 69 12.28 16.39 -14.00
N ALA A 70 13.13 15.92 -14.93
CA ALA A 70 14.41 16.57 -15.20
C ALA A 70 14.22 18.03 -15.68
N ALA A 71 13.29 18.27 -16.61
CA ALA A 71 12.99 19.61 -17.10
C ALA A 71 12.42 20.53 -16.01
N ALA A 72 11.54 20.02 -15.15
CA ALA A 72 10.98 20.76 -14.02
C ALA A 72 12.07 21.18 -13.04
N ASN A 73 13.01 20.28 -12.72
CA ASN A 73 14.14 20.59 -11.84
C ASN A 73 15.17 21.55 -12.46
N ILE A 74 15.29 21.62 -13.79
CA ILE A 74 16.09 22.67 -14.45
C ILE A 74 15.41 24.03 -14.25
N THR A 75 14.08 24.07 -14.34
CA THR A 75 13.28 25.30 -14.23
C THR A 75 13.21 25.80 -12.79
N ASP A 76 12.99 24.91 -11.83
CA ASP A 76 13.01 25.18 -10.39
C ASP A 76 13.84 24.10 -9.66
N PRO A 77 15.16 24.31 -9.54
CA PRO A 77 16.02 23.38 -8.80
C PRO A 77 15.63 23.20 -7.34
N SER A 78 14.93 24.18 -6.74
CA SER A 78 14.48 24.10 -5.34
C SER A 78 13.32 23.12 -5.16
N ALA A 79 12.55 22.86 -6.23
CA ALA A 79 11.43 21.93 -6.18
C ALA A 79 11.89 20.50 -5.86
N GLY A 80 13.07 20.09 -6.33
CA GLY A 80 13.72 18.84 -5.94
C GLY A 80 12.85 17.61 -6.19
N HIS A 81 12.17 17.55 -7.33
CA HIS A 81 11.41 16.37 -7.75
C HIS A 81 12.36 15.17 -7.93
N LEU A 82 11.91 13.97 -7.55
CA LEU A 82 12.74 12.77 -7.56
C LEU A 82 12.14 11.70 -8.48
N SER A 83 12.97 11.16 -9.35
CA SER A 83 12.73 9.85 -9.97
C SER A 83 13.47 8.80 -9.13
N ASP A 84 12.74 8.18 -8.22
CA ASP A 84 13.28 7.23 -7.26
C ASP A 84 13.45 5.83 -7.89
N LYS A 85 14.65 5.28 -7.72
CA LYS A 85 15.08 3.98 -8.26
C LYS A 85 15.66 3.07 -7.16
N THR A 86 15.50 3.45 -5.90
CA THR A 86 16.01 2.68 -4.75
C THR A 86 15.30 1.33 -4.64
N ALA A 87 16.01 0.30 -4.15
CA ALA A 87 15.44 -1.04 -4.06
C ALA A 87 14.36 -1.16 -2.97
N THR A 88 14.42 -0.34 -1.93
CA THR A 88 13.56 -0.40 -0.75
C THR A 88 12.39 0.58 -0.81
N PHE A 89 11.28 0.17 -0.21
CA PHE A 89 10.09 1.00 0.00
C PHE A 89 9.93 1.27 1.49
N ASP A 90 10.67 2.26 1.99
CA ASP A 90 10.84 2.55 3.40
C ASP A 90 10.82 4.07 3.67
N TRP A 91 11.82 4.80 3.19
CA TRP A 91 11.97 6.23 3.48
C TRP A 91 10.86 7.08 2.84
N GLN A 92 10.26 6.59 1.75
CA GLN A 92 9.17 7.29 1.04
C GLN A 92 7.92 7.40 1.93
N LEU A 93 7.63 6.38 2.75
CA LEU A 93 6.50 6.40 3.69
C LEU A 93 6.63 7.53 4.72
N GLN A 94 7.86 7.79 5.15
CA GLN A 94 8.17 8.86 6.08
C GLN A 94 8.16 10.23 5.39
N ALA A 95 8.81 10.33 4.23
CA ALA A 95 9.07 11.58 3.53
C ALA A 95 7.86 12.15 2.75
N ALA A 96 6.96 11.30 2.25
CA ALA A 96 5.81 11.75 1.47
C ALA A 96 4.60 12.06 2.38
N ASP A 97 3.82 13.08 2.01
CA ASP A 97 2.63 13.53 2.73
C ASP A 97 1.36 12.88 2.18
N VAL A 98 1.37 12.50 0.90
CA VAL A 98 0.25 11.86 0.20
C VAL A 98 0.77 10.87 -0.84
N CYS A 99 0.02 9.79 -1.09
CA CYS A 99 0.37 8.78 -2.08
C CYS A 99 -0.68 8.70 -3.21
N ILE A 100 -0.19 8.47 -4.42
CA ILE A 100 -0.94 7.99 -5.57
C ILE A 100 -0.43 6.59 -5.88
N ALA A 101 -1.31 5.60 -5.86
CA ALA A 101 -0.97 4.22 -6.14
C ALA A 101 -2.04 3.56 -7.02
N ASP A 102 -1.69 2.43 -7.63
CA ASP A 102 -2.66 1.56 -8.30
C ASP A 102 -3.23 0.56 -7.29
N VAL A 103 -4.25 -0.20 -7.69
CA VAL A 103 -4.77 -1.33 -6.92
C VAL A 103 -3.64 -2.34 -6.69
N SER A 104 -3.03 -2.29 -5.51
CA SER A 104 -1.76 -2.97 -5.20
C SER A 104 -1.47 -3.01 -3.70
N ALA A 105 -0.44 -3.78 -3.31
CA ALA A 105 0.05 -3.84 -1.93
C ALA A 105 0.56 -2.47 -1.41
N VAL A 106 1.00 -1.57 -2.30
CA VAL A 106 1.43 -0.21 -1.91
C VAL A 106 0.33 0.54 -1.18
N VAL A 107 -0.94 0.34 -1.54
CA VAL A 107 -2.09 0.93 -0.83
C VAL A 107 -2.13 0.46 0.61
N ILE A 108 -1.94 -0.85 0.82
CA ILE A 108 -1.98 -1.48 2.14
C ILE A 108 -0.78 -1.01 2.98
N ASP A 109 0.42 -1.01 2.41
CA ASP A 109 1.63 -0.50 3.07
C ASP A 109 1.47 0.98 3.45
N TRP A 110 0.88 1.80 2.57
CA TRP A 110 0.67 3.22 2.82
C TRP A 110 -0.32 3.48 3.95
N LEU A 111 -1.35 2.65 4.13
CA LEU A 111 -2.32 2.79 5.21
C LEU A 111 -1.68 2.76 6.61
N THR A 112 -0.50 2.15 6.76
CA THR A 112 0.27 2.18 8.01
C THR A 112 0.66 3.60 8.44
N THR A 113 0.76 4.53 7.49
CA THR A 113 1.07 5.94 7.76
C THR A 113 -0.13 6.75 8.23
N GLY A 114 -1.35 6.27 7.96
CA GLY A 114 -2.60 7.02 8.14
C GLY A 114 -2.76 8.25 7.23
N LYS A 115 -1.79 8.54 6.35
CA LYS A 115 -1.78 9.72 5.47
C LYS A 115 -2.75 9.58 4.30
N PRO A 116 -3.18 10.70 3.67
CA PRO A 116 -4.04 10.68 2.49
C PRO A 116 -3.51 9.79 1.35
N ILE A 117 -4.41 9.20 0.57
CA ILE A 117 -4.08 8.37 -0.59
C ILE A 117 -5.13 8.50 -1.68
N VAL A 118 -4.70 8.49 -2.94
CA VAL A 118 -5.54 8.38 -4.13
C VAL A 118 -5.20 7.07 -4.84
N VAL A 119 -6.20 6.23 -5.08
CA VAL A 119 -6.02 4.95 -5.78
C VAL A 119 -6.57 5.05 -7.19
N THR A 120 -5.78 4.65 -8.19
CA THR A 120 -6.19 4.71 -9.60
C THR A 120 -7.10 3.54 -9.98
N LYS A 121 -8.04 3.81 -10.88
CA LYS A 121 -8.90 2.80 -11.47
C LYS A 121 -8.20 2.17 -12.68
N PRO A 122 -7.97 0.84 -12.70
CA PRO A 122 -7.37 0.20 -13.85
C PRO A 122 -8.25 0.38 -15.10
N THR A 123 -7.63 0.64 -16.24
CA THR A 123 -8.35 0.80 -17.51
C THR A 123 -8.66 -0.52 -18.20
N ASN A 124 -7.96 -1.59 -17.81
CA ASN A 124 -8.23 -2.92 -18.33
C ASN A 124 -9.40 -3.55 -17.56
N PRO A 125 -10.52 -3.87 -18.21
CA PRO A 125 -11.68 -4.46 -17.53
C PRO A 125 -11.43 -5.88 -16.99
N ALA A 126 -10.38 -6.55 -17.46
CA ALA A 126 -9.99 -7.87 -16.95
C ALA A 126 -9.22 -7.80 -15.62
N ALA A 127 -8.70 -6.63 -15.24
CA ALA A 127 -8.01 -6.43 -13.97
C ALA A 127 -9.07 -6.32 -12.84
N PRO A 128 -9.14 -7.29 -11.91
CA PRO A 128 -10.18 -7.31 -10.90
C PRO A 128 -9.98 -6.20 -9.87
N VAL A 129 -11.04 -5.45 -9.59
CA VAL A 129 -11.04 -4.49 -8.48
C VAL A 129 -11.64 -5.19 -7.25
N PRO A 130 -11.02 -5.09 -6.06
CA PRO A 130 -11.59 -5.64 -4.84
C PRO A 130 -13.02 -5.16 -4.59
N THR A 131 -13.89 -6.07 -4.17
CA THR A 131 -15.29 -5.77 -3.79
C THR A 131 -15.44 -5.49 -2.30
N GLU A 132 -14.41 -5.77 -1.51
CA GLU A 132 -14.33 -5.57 -0.07
C GLU A 132 -13.01 -4.92 0.32
N GLY A 133 -12.93 -4.48 1.57
CA GLY A 133 -11.74 -3.81 2.08
C GLY A 133 -11.66 -2.33 1.74
N PHE A 134 -10.53 -1.72 2.10
CA PHE A 134 -10.30 -0.28 1.94
C PHE A 134 -10.49 0.19 0.49
N ILE A 135 -9.89 -0.51 -0.49
CA ILE A 135 -9.94 -0.12 -1.91
C ILE A 135 -11.38 -0.12 -2.44
N ALA A 136 -12.21 -1.08 -2.01
CA ALA A 136 -13.61 -1.14 -2.40
C ALA A 136 -14.46 -0.01 -1.79
N SER A 137 -13.96 0.60 -0.71
CA SER A 137 -14.69 1.60 0.07
C SER A 137 -14.48 3.04 -0.40
N ILE A 138 -13.52 3.28 -1.30
CA ILE A 138 -13.15 4.62 -1.79
C ILE A 138 -13.47 4.81 -3.28
N GLU A 139 -13.57 6.07 -3.72
CA GLU A 139 -13.64 6.38 -5.15
C GLU A 139 -12.26 6.17 -5.81
N LEU A 140 -12.23 5.37 -6.89
CA LEU A 140 -11.02 5.16 -7.68
C LEU A 140 -10.88 6.22 -8.78
N LEU A 141 -9.70 6.84 -8.86
CA LEU A 141 -9.37 7.86 -9.85
C LEU A 141 -9.41 7.29 -11.28
N SER A 142 -10.32 7.77 -12.10
CA SER A 142 -10.41 7.38 -13.51
C SER A 142 -9.43 8.14 -14.41
N LYS A 143 -9.01 7.55 -15.53
CA LYS A 143 -8.10 8.19 -16.51
C LYS A 143 -8.60 9.54 -17.04
N LYS A 144 -9.93 9.74 -17.07
CA LYS A 144 -10.54 10.98 -17.57
C LYS A 144 -10.28 12.15 -16.62
N ARG A 145 -10.11 11.88 -15.32
CA ARG A 145 -9.86 12.85 -14.25
C ARG A 145 -8.38 12.97 -13.88
N ALA A 146 -7.48 12.28 -14.60
CA ALA A 146 -6.05 12.27 -14.28
C ALA A 146 -5.42 13.68 -14.31
N GLY A 147 -5.88 14.58 -15.18
CA GLY A 147 -5.42 15.97 -15.21
C GLY A 147 -5.87 16.81 -14.01
N ASP A 148 -6.90 16.37 -13.28
CA ASP A 148 -7.45 17.08 -12.11
C ASP A 148 -6.77 16.66 -10.80
N ILE A 149 -5.66 15.92 -10.87
CA ILE A 149 -5.03 15.27 -9.72
C ILE A 149 -4.69 16.24 -8.57
N VAL A 150 -4.32 17.48 -8.87
CA VAL A 150 -4.01 18.48 -7.83
C VAL A 150 -5.23 18.74 -6.94
N THR A 151 -6.39 18.97 -7.55
CA THR A 151 -7.65 19.15 -6.82
C THR A 151 -8.03 17.90 -6.03
N ILE A 152 -7.85 16.72 -6.64
CA ILE A 152 -8.20 15.44 -6.02
C ILE A 152 -7.30 15.13 -4.81
N LEU A 153 -6.03 15.52 -4.85
CA LEU A 153 -5.13 15.41 -3.70
C LEU A 153 -5.50 16.40 -2.59
N ASP A 154 -5.87 17.64 -2.94
CA ASP A 154 -6.35 18.63 -1.97
C ASP A 154 -7.63 18.11 -1.27
N GLU A 155 -8.56 17.51 -2.02
CA GLU A 155 -9.77 16.86 -1.49
C GLU A 155 -9.40 15.69 -0.56
N ALA A 156 -8.56 14.75 -1.00
CA ALA A 156 -8.14 13.61 -0.20
C ALA A 156 -7.43 14.01 1.11
N ALA A 157 -6.78 15.17 1.13
CA ALA A 157 -6.08 15.71 2.29
C ALA A 157 -7.00 16.48 3.27
N THR A 158 -8.12 17.03 2.79
CA THR A 158 -8.96 17.95 3.59
C THR A 158 -10.35 17.40 3.91
N ASP A 159 -10.81 16.38 3.20
CA ASP A 159 -12.10 15.74 3.43
C ASP A 159 -12.07 14.85 4.68
N GLU A 160 -12.75 15.29 5.74
CA GLU A 160 -12.82 14.59 7.02
C GLU A 160 -13.53 13.23 6.91
N SER A 161 -14.46 13.06 5.96
CA SER A 161 -15.15 11.78 5.77
C SER A 161 -14.20 10.71 5.21
N GLN A 162 -13.36 11.08 4.24
CA GLN A 162 -12.30 10.21 3.73
C GLN A 162 -11.23 9.97 4.78
N ALA A 163 -10.92 10.96 5.61
CA ALA A 163 -10.00 10.81 6.73
C ALA A 163 -10.51 9.80 7.77
N GLU A 164 -11.78 9.87 8.17
CA GLU A 164 -12.38 8.94 9.12
C GLU A 164 -12.47 7.52 8.56
N GLN A 165 -12.84 7.38 7.28
CA GLN A 165 -12.86 6.08 6.61
C GLN A 165 -11.46 5.46 6.56
N ARG A 166 -10.43 6.24 6.20
CA ARG A 166 -9.03 5.77 6.27
C ARG A 166 -8.65 5.35 7.68
N ARG A 167 -8.95 6.15 8.72
CA ARG A 167 -8.63 5.80 10.11
C ARG A 167 -9.27 4.47 10.52
N THR A 168 -10.53 4.26 10.12
CA THR A 168 -11.27 3.02 10.39
C THR A 168 -10.57 1.82 9.76
N TRP A 169 -10.21 1.89 8.49
CA TRP A 169 -9.52 0.79 7.80
C TRP A 169 -8.08 0.59 8.26
N THR A 170 -7.34 1.66 8.54
CA THR A 170 -6.00 1.58 9.13
C THR A 170 -6.06 0.85 10.47
N TYR A 171 -6.99 1.20 11.35
CA TYR A 171 -7.15 0.53 12.63
C TYR A 171 -7.62 -0.92 12.47
N TYR A 172 -8.53 -1.19 11.54
CA TYR A 172 -8.99 -2.56 11.27
C TYR A 172 -7.84 -3.48 10.81
N TYR A 173 -6.98 -3.00 9.90
CA TYR A 173 -5.87 -3.81 9.37
C TYR A 173 -4.66 -3.90 10.31
N PHE A 174 -4.34 -2.81 11.03
CA PHE A 174 -3.06 -2.69 11.73
C PHE A 174 -3.18 -2.40 13.23
N GLY A 175 -4.39 -2.11 13.72
CA GLY A 175 -4.60 -1.61 15.07
C GLY A 175 -3.97 -0.23 15.27
N ASP A 176 -3.34 -0.04 16.44
CA ASP A 176 -2.59 1.18 16.74
C ASP A 176 -1.28 1.23 15.92
N THR A 177 -1.20 2.19 15.01
CA THR A 177 -0.01 2.43 14.16
C THR A 177 0.95 3.45 14.74
N THR A 178 0.75 3.94 15.97
CA THR A 178 1.72 4.85 16.61
C THR A 178 3.08 4.17 16.80
N PRO A 179 4.19 4.94 16.80
CA PRO A 179 5.53 4.37 16.91
C PRO A 179 5.69 3.39 18.08
N GLY A 180 6.09 2.16 17.73
CA GLY A 180 6.32 1.06 18.66
C GLY A 180 5.07 0.31 19.14
N ALA A 181 3.85 0.73 18.75
CA ALA A 181 2.61 0.06 19.16
C ALA A 181 2.54 -1.38 18.63
N ALA A 182 2.80 -1.60 17.34
CA ALA A 182 2.85 -2.94 16.77
C ALA A 182 3.89 -3.84 17.46
N THR A 183 5.09 -3.33 17.75
CA THR A 183 6.13 -4.08 18.48
C THR A 183 5.68 -4.43 19.89
N ARG A 184 5.04 -3.50 20.62
CA ARG A 184 4.50 -3.77 21.95
C ARG A 184 3.40 -4.84 21.89
N ALA A 185 2.44 -4.69 20.99
CA ALA A 185 1.36 -5.66 20.80
C ALA A 185 1.89 -7.06 20.47
N TRP A 186 2.91 -7.15 19.62
CA TRP A 186 3.58 -8.40 19.31
C TRP A 186 4.28 -9.02 20.53
N LEU A 187 5.07 -8.23 21.26
CA LEU A 187 5.75 -8.69 22.48
C LEU A 187 4.75 -9.16 23.55
N ASP A 188 3.63 -8.45 23.70
CA ASP A 188 2.57 -8.81 24.65
C ASP A 188 1.87 -10.11 24.24
N ALA A 189 1.61 -10.31 22.94
CA ALA A 189 1.12 -11.58 22.42
C ALA A 189 2.10 -12.74 22.70
N CYS A 190 3.40 -12.55 22.48
CA CYS A 190 4.41 -13.56 22.82
C CYS A 190 4.42 -13.91 24.31
N ARG A 191 4.30 -12.90 25.19
CA ARG A 191 4.23 -13.11 26.64
C ARG A 191 2.97 -13.86 27.04
N ARG A 192 1.83 -13.55 26.43
CA ARG A 192 0.55 -14.23 26.66
C ARG A 192 0.61 -15.71 26.28
N VAL A 193 1.08 -16.01 25.07
CA VAL A 193 1.24 -17.41 24.60
C VAL A 193 2.16 -18.20 25.53
N ARG A 194 3.25 -17.58 26.01
CA ARG A 194 4.13 -18.21 27.00
C ARG A 194 3.40 -18.49 28.32
N ALA A 195 2.64 -17.53 28.84
CA ALA A 195 1.91 -17.68 30.10
C ALA A 195 0.86 -18.79 30.01
N GLU A 196 0.09 -18.84 28.92
CA GLU A 196 -0.90 -19.90 28.65
C GLU A 196 -0.24 -21.28 28.58
N ARG A 197 0.93 -21.40 27.94
CA ARG A 197 1.72 -22.63 27.93
C ARG A 197 2.17 -23.03 29.34
N ASP A 198 2.70 -22.08 30.11
CA ASP A 198 3.23 -22.35 31.45
C ASP A 198 2.09 -22.79 32.41
N GLU A 199 0.90 -22.20 32.29
CA GLU A 199 -0.31 -22.60 32.98
C GLU A 199 -0.74 -24.02 32.57
N TRP A 200 -0.82 -24.31 31.27
CA TRP A 200 -1.19 -25.63 30.77
C TRP A 200 -0.24 -26.72 31.26
N LEU A 201 1.08 -26.47 31.21
CA LEU A 201 2.09 -27.41 31.72
C LEU A 201 2.04 -27.56 33.25
N GLY A 202 1.69 -26.51 33.99
CA GLY A 202 1.54 -26.58 35.45
C GLY A 202 0.35 -27.43 35.91
N HIS A 203 -0.68 -27.56 35.07
CA HIS A 203 -1.86 -28.40 35.33
C HIS A 203 -1.73 -29.84 34.83
N HIS A 204 -0.71 -30.15 34.03
CA HIS A 204 -0.45 -31.50 33.53
C HIS A 204 0.77 -32.07 34.24
N ASP A 205 0.60 -33.22 34.89
CA ASP A 205 1.72 -33.92 35.52
C ASP A 205 2.63 -34.52 34.44
N VAL A 206 3.68 -33.78 34.09
CA VAL A 206 4.71 -34.21 33.11
C VAL A 206 5.47 -35.45 33.61
N THR A 207 5.28 -35.87 34.86
CA THR A 207 5.93 -37.06 35.43
C THR A 207 5.16 -38.38 35.23
N ALA A 208 3.95 -38.34 34.64
CA ALA A 208 3.16 -39.55 34.38
C ALA A 208 3.24 -40.10 32.94
N ALA A 209 3.95 -39.43 32.02
CA ALA A 209 4.12 -39.92 30.66
C ALA A 209 5.57 -40.36 30.41
N ASP A 210 5.80 -41.67 30.31
CA ASP A 210 7.02 -42.25 29.77
C ASP A 210 7.34 -41.58 28.41
N PRO A 211 8.55 -41.03 28.20
CA PRO A 211 8.94 -40.39 26.94
C PRO A 211 9.00 -41.37 25.76
N ASN A 212 8.83 -42.68 25.98
CA ASN A 212 8.64 -43.71 24.96
C ASN A 212 7.19 -44.15 24.77
N LEU A 213 6.22 -43.53 25.45
CA LEU A 213 4.83 -43.70 25.07
C LEU A 213 4.66 -43.15 23.65
N PRO A 214 4.03 -43.91 22.74
CA PRO A 214 3.69 -43.37 21.44
C PRO A 214 2.89 -42.09 21.69
N ALA A 215 3.31 -40.98 21.07
CA ALA A 215 2.54 -39.75 21.09
C ALA A 215 1.08 -40.12 20.80
N GLU A 216 0.15 -39.66 21.65
CA GLU A 216 -1.28 -39.72 21.33
C GLU A 216 -1.40 -39.29 19.87
N PRO A 217 -1.90 -40.16 18.97
CA PRO A 217 -1.86 -39.89 17.54
C PRO A 217 -2.48 -38.52 17.35
N HIS A 218 -1.74 -37.61 16.69
CA HIS A 218 -2.21 -36.28 16.34
C HIS A 218 -3.68 -36.38 16.02
N ARG A 219 -4.55 -35.74 16.82
CA ARG A 219 -5.98 -35.75 16.58
C ARG A 219 -6.15 -35.43 15.10
N ILE A 220 -6.60 -36.42 14.33
CA ILE A 220 -6.92 -36.19 12.93
C ILE A 220 -8.10 -35.23 12.98
N VAL A 221 -7.79 -33.95 12.76
CA VAL A 221 -8.80 -32.96 12.45
C VAL A 221 -9.29 -33.37 11.08
N ASN A 222 -10.40 -34.11 11.03
CA ASN A 222 -11.07 -34.39 9.77
C ASN A 222 -11.34 -33.06 9.07
N ASP A 223 -11.20 -33.01 7.75
CA ASP A 223 -11.21 -31.84 6.86
C ASP A 223 -12.47 -30.93 6.91
N ILE A 224 -13.32 -30.99 7.93
CA ILE A 224 -14.55 -30.21 8.04
C ILE A 224 -14.85 -29.82 9.50
N GLN A 225 -13.91 -29.14 10.17
CA GLN A 225 -14.21 -28.26 11.31
C GLN A 225 -13.48 -26.90 11.22
N GLU A 226 -12.88 -26.57 10.07
CA GLU A 226 -12.71 -25.17 9.66
C GLU A 226 -14.05 -24.73 9.07
N LEU A 227 -14.80 -23.93 9.81
CA LEU A 227 -15.89 -23.01 9.42
C LEU A 227 -16.92 -22.96 10.55
N ASP A 228 -16.59 -22.20 11.59
CA ASP A 228 -17.61 -21.47 12.36
C ASP A 228 -17.00 -20.15 12.87
N ILE A 229 -16.46 -19.38 11.92
CA ILE A 229 -16.28 -17.94 12.04
C ILE A 229 -17.18 -17.34 10.97
N GLU A 230 -18.48 -17.31 11.24
CA GLU A 230 -19.43 -16.26 10.82
C GLU A 230 -20.85 -16.68 11.22
N SER A 231 -21.31 -16.16 12.36
CA SER A 231 -22.72 -15.81 12.58
C SER A 231 -22.80 -14.41 13.16
#